data_AF-A0AAU9TFL9-F1
#
_entry.id   AF-A0AAU9TFL9-F1
#
_cell.length_a   1.000
_cell.length_b   1.000
_cell.length_c   1.000
_cell.angle_alpha   90.00
_cell.angle_beta   90.00
_cell.angle_gamma   90.00
#
_symmetry.space_group_name_H-M   'P 1'
#
loop_
_entity.id
_entity.type
_entity.pdbx_description
1 polymer ?
#
loop_
_entity_poly.entity_id
_entity_poly.type
_entity_poly.pdbx_seq_one_letter_code
_entity_poly.pdbx_strand_id
1 'polypeptide(L)'
;MIRLLSGKQLVMVEGFTFHSTDAHFIKLMNGTVLFMAHDYSYHKIAGVKYCGGIRWQCSSRKKSKCNAFAVLSEDQETVYRISGFHNHEPPVYMEMAPGQYMKI
;
A
#
# COMPACT_ATOMS: atom_id res chain seq x y z
N MET A 1 -8.94 -16.67 14.28
CA MET A 1 -7.99 -16.54 13.16
C MET A 1 -8.13 -17.76 12.27
N ILE A 2 -8.44 -17.59 10.98
CA ILE A 2 -8.59 -18.70 10.02
C ILE A 2 -7.35 -18.71 9.12
N ARG A 3 -6.73 -19.88 8.93
CA ARG A 3 -5.63 -20.04 7.97
C ARG A 3 -6.17 -20.74 6.72
N LEU A 4 -5.95 -20.14 5.56
CA LEU A 4 -6.26 -20.73 4.27
C LEU A 4 -5.21 -21.76 3.88
N LEU A 5 -5.57 -22.71 3.01
CA LEU A 5 -4.62 -23.67 2.41
C LEU A 5 -3.46 -22.99 1.68
N SER A 6 -3.65 -21.75 1.25
CA SER A 6 -2.61 -20.90 0.65
C SER A 6 -1.60 -20.33 1.67
N GLY A 7 -1.73 -20.66 2.97
CA GLY A 7 -0.92 -20.10 4.05
C GLY A 7 -1.34 -18.70 4.50
N LYS A 8 -2.27 -18.07 3.77
CA LYS A 8 -2.80 -16.74 4.08
C LYS A 8 -3.68 -16.76 5.34
N GLN A 9 -3.56 -15.69 6.12
CA GLN A 9 -4.24 -15.56 7.41
C GLN A 9 -5.42 -14.58 7.29
N LEU A 10 -6.58 -15.06 7.71
CA LEU A 10 -7.82 -14.28 7.76
C LEU A 10 -8.15 -13.87 9.19
N VAL A 11 -8.51 -12.60 9.35
CA VAL A 11 -9.04 -11.98 10.56
C VAL A 11 -10.56 -11.93 10.44
N MET A 12 -11.28 -12.30 11.50
CA MET A 12 -12.73 -12.10 11.57
C MET A 12 -13.02 -10.84 12.38
N VAL A 13 -13.78 -9.91 11.80
CA VAL A 13 -14.25 -8.69 12.45
C VAL A 13 -15.74 -8.57 12.14
N GLU A 14 -16.57 -8.53 13.18
CA GLU A 14 -18.04 -8.37 13.07
C GLU A 14 -18.72 -9.36 12.10
N GLY A 15 -18.22 -10.60 12.03
CA GLY A 15 -18.78 -11.65 11.15
C GLY A 15 -18.28 -11.62 9.71
N PHE A 16 -17.41 -10.66 9.35
CA PHE A 16 -16.74 -10.59 8.05
C PHE A 16 -15.30 -11.09 8.16
N THR A 17 -14.79 -11.75 7.11
CA THR A 17 -13.41 -12.23 7.04
C THR A 17 -12.54 -11.33 6.16
N PHE A 18 -11.41 -10.89 6.68
CA PHE A 18 -10.45 -10.00 6.04
C PHE A 18 -9.08 -10.66 5.93
N HIS A 19 -8.36 -10.44 4.82
CA HIS A 19 -6.95 -10.82 4.74
C HIS A 19 -6.11 -9.82 5.53
N SER A 20 -5.32 -10.29 6.51
CA SER A 20 -4.35 -9.43 7.17
C SER A 20 -3.21 -9.15 6.18
N THR A 21 -3.10 -7.90 5.73
CA THR A 21 -1.96 -7.39 4.99
C THR A 21 -1.29 -6.37 5.88
N ASP A 22 0.03 -6.44 6.02
CA ASP A 22 0.79 -5.32 6.58
C ASP A 22 0.68 -4.15 5.59
N ALA A 23 -0.21 -3.22 5.94
CA ALA A 23 -0.51 -2.03 5.18
C ALA A 23 -0.61 -0.85 6.13
N HIS A 24 0.19 0.17 5.88
CA HIS A 24 0.29 1.35 6.74
C HIS A 24 0.77 2.55 5.94
N PHE A 25 0.61 3.75 6.49
CA PHE A 25 1.17 4.95 5.90
C PHE A 25 2.55 5.24 6.49
N ILE A 26 3.48 5.67 5.64
CA ILE A 26 4.76 6.23 6.05
C ILE A 26 4.86 7.68 5.60
N LYS A 27 5.54 8.51 6.39
CA LYS A 27 5.87 9.88 6.01
C LYS A 27 7.37 9.98 5.75
N LEU A 28 7.74 10.41 4.57
CA LEU A 28 9.14 10.65 4.23
C LEU A 28 9.63 11.95 4.89
N MET A 29 10.95 12.07 5.09
CA MET A 29 11.59 13.29 5.63
C MET A 29 11.23 14.56 4.86
N ASN A 30 10.95 14.46 3.55
CA ASN A 30 10.53 15.58 2.72
C ASN A 30 9.01 15.92 2.82
N GLY A 31 8.29 15.28 3.75
CA GLY A 31 6.86 15.46 3.97
C GLY A 31 5.95 14.59 3.08
N THR A 32 6.49 13.87 2.09
CA THR A 32 5.68 13.00 1.22
C THR A 32 5.09 11.84 2.01
N VAL A 33 3.79 11.61 1.89
CA VAL A 33 3.12 10.44 2.48
C VAL A 33 3.01 9.34 1.43
N LEU A 34 3.42 8.13 1.80
CA LEU A 34 3.28 6.93 0.98
C LEU A 34 2.41 5.91 1.70
N PHE A 35 1.61 5.19 0.91
CA PHE A 35 0.95 3.97 1.37
C PHE A 35 1.90 2.79 1.16
N MET A 36 2.19 2.02 2.21
CA MET A 36 2.97 0.79 2.15
C MET A 36 2.03 -0.40 2.15
N ALA A 37 2.28 -1.38 1.28
CA ALA A 37 1.64 -2.69 1.33
C ALA A 37 2.49 -3.73 0.61
N HIS A 38 2.66 -4.89 1.25
CA HIS A 38 3.52 -5.99 0.75
C HIS A 38 4.94 -5.52 0.39
N ASP A 39 5.57 -4.75 1.28
CA ASP A 39 6.92 -4.15 1.12
C ASP A 39 7.09 -3.13 -0.02
N TYR A 40 6.05 -2.91 -0.82
CA TYR A 40 6.03 -1.87 -1.86
C TYR A 40 5.32 -0.62 -1.38
N SER A 41 5.77 0.52 -1.90
CA SER A 41 5.18 1.82 -1.60
C SER A 41 4.46 2.43 -2.79
N TYR A 42 3.39 3.16 -2.50
CA TYR A 42 2.52 3.81 -3.46
C TYR A 42 2.35 5.29 -3.10
N HIS A 43 2.23 6.15 -4.10
CA HIS A 43 1.91 7.57 -3.91
C HIS A 43 0.52 7.89 -4.44
N LYS A 44 -0.17 8.80 -3.76
CA LYS A 44 -1.53 9.22 -4.09
C LYS A 44 -1.54 9.91 -5.43
N ILE A 45 -2.48 9.54 -6.29
CA ILE A 45 -2.81 10.34 -7.48
C ILE A 45 -4.04 11.18 -7.14
N ALA A 46 -3.83 12.47 -6.93
CA ALA A 46 -4.91 13.40 -6.62
C ALA A 46 -5.94 13.43 -7.77
N GLY A 47 -7.22 13.46 -7.43
CA GLY A 47 -8.33 13.62 -8.37
C GLY A 47 -8.67 12.39 -9.23
N VAL A 48 -7.89 11.30 -9.16
CA VAL A 48 -8.17 10.09 -9.95
C VAL A 48 -9.00 9.11 -9.12
N LYS A 49 -10.32 9.21 -9.28
CA LYS A 49 -11.24 8.17 -8.80
C LYS A 49 -11.11 6.93 -9.67
N TYR A 50 -11.07 5.77 -9.05
CA TYR A 50 -11.03 4.48 -9.73
C TYR A 50 -11.84 3.46 -8.93
N CYS A 51 -12.86 2.86 -9.55
CA CYS A 51 -13.74 1.88 -8.92
C CYS A 51 -14.29 2.33 -7.55
N GLY A 52 -14.70 3.61 -7.43
CA GLY A 52 -15.26 4.16 -6.19
C GLY A 52 -14.25 4.57 -5.12
N GLY A 53 -12.94 4.43 -5.36
CA GLY A 53 -11.88 4.87 -4.45
C GLY A 53 -10.87 5.80 -5.11
N ILE A 54 -9.80 6.16 -4.39
CA ILE A 54 -8.67 6.94 -4.88
C ILE A 54 -7.53 6.02 -5.28
N ARG A 55 -7.00 6.24 -6.49
CA ARG A 55 -5.87 5.46 -6.99
C ARG A 55 -4.54 5.93 -6.40
N TRP A 56 -3.74 4.98 -5.95
CA TRP A 56 -2.35 5.14 -5.53
C TRP A 56 -1.46 4.31 -6.45
N GLN A 57 -0.43 4.89 -7.04
CA GLN A 57 0.45 4.14 -7.96
C GLN A 57 1.81 3.87 -7.34
N CYS A 58 2.46 2.80 -7.78
CA CYS A 58 3.79 2.45 -7.31
C CYS A 58 4.74 3.67 -7.32
N SER A 59 5.43 3.90 -6.20
CA SER A 59 6.36 5.02 -6.01
C SER A 59 7.54 4.97 -6.98
N SER A 60 7.92 3.76 -7.43
CA SER A 60 8.98 3.53 -8.41
C SER A 60 8.50 3.68 -9.86
N ARG A 61 7.23 3.99 -10.14
CA ARG A 61 6.69 4.09 -11.52
C ARG A 61 7.52 4.97 -12.44
N LYS A 62 8.00 6.13 -11.98
CA LYS A 62 8.82 7.03 -12.80
C LYS A 62 10.15 6.38 -13.20
N LYS A 63 10.80 5.68 -12.26
CA LYS A 63 12.12 5.03 -12.42
C LYS A 63 12.05 3.70 -13.20
N SER A 64 11.05 2.87 -12.90
CA SER A 64 10.95 1.47 -13.37
C SER A 64 9.85 1.23 -14.41
N LYS A 65 9.02 2.23 -14.69
CA LYS A 65 7.78 2.09 -15.49
C LYS A 65 6.79 1.05 -14.91
N CYS A 66 6.87 0.79 -13.60
CA CYS A 66 5.96 -0.11 -12.90
C CYS A 66 4.50 0.36 -13.01
N ASN A 67 3.61 -0.58 -13.32
CA ASN A 67 2.17 -0.35 -13.48
C ASN A 67 1.34 -0.80 -12.29
N ALA A 68 1.97 -1.31 -11.22
CA ALA A 68 1.28 -1.69 -9.99
C ALA A 68 0.62 -0.48 -9.31
N PHE A 69 -0.54 -0.71 -8.71
CA PHE A 69 -1.35 0.32 -8.05
C PHE A 69 -2.22 -0.27 -6.93
N ALA A 70 -2.58 0.58 -5.98
CA ALA A 70 -3.58 0.35 -4.97
C ALA A 70 -4.77 1.31 -5.17
N VAL A 71 -5.91 0.95 -4.59
CA VAL A 71 -7.14 1.74 -4.56
C VAL A 71 -7.63 1.73 -3.13
N LEU A 72 -7.75 2.92 -2.54
CA LEU A 72 -8.24 3.11 -1.18
C LEU A 72 -9.58 3.86 -1.20
N SER A 73 -10.38 3.72 -0.16
CA SER A 73 -11.54 4.60 0.11
C SER A 73 -11.13 6.08 0.18
N GLU A 74 -12.10 6.98 0.08
CA GLU A 74 -11.82 8.43 0.12
C GLU A 74 -11.23 8.87 1.48
N ASP A 75 -11.71 8.28 2.57
CA ASP A 75 -11.18 8.43 3.94
C ASP A 75 -9.83 7.72 4.16
N GLN A 76 -9.38 6.89 3.20
CA GLN A 76 -8.15 6.11 3.25
C GLN A 76 -8.10 5.03 4.35
N GLU A 77 -9.25 4.67 4.95
CA GLU A 77 -9.33 3.63 5.99
C GLU A 77 -9.46 2.22 5.41
N THR A 78 -9.99 2.10 4.19
CA THR A 78 -10.23 0.80 3.55
C THR A 78 -9.41 0.65 2.27
N VAL A 79 -8.69 -0.46 2.14
CA VAL A 79 -8.01 -0.85 0.90
C VAL A 79 -8.99 -1.65 0.04
N TYR A 80 -9.51 -1.05 -1.03
CA TYR A 80 -10.39 -1.74 -1.97
C TYR A 80 -9.65 -2.74 -2.84
N ARG A 81 -8.42 -2.40 -3.25
CA ARG A 81 -7.64 -3.23 -4.18
C ARG A 81 -6.15 -2.94 -4.11
N ILE A 82 -5.34 -3.98 -4.26
CA ILE A 82 -3.93 -3.89 -4.66
C ILE A 82 -3.78 -4.74 -5.92
N SER A 83 -3.17 -4.21 -6.98
CA SER A 83 -3.18 -4.84 -8.30
C SER A 83 -1.95 -4.50 -9.12
N GLY A 84 -1.62 -5.42 -10.03
CA GLY A 84 -0.50 -5.31 -10.95
C GLY A 84 0.75 -6.02 -10.42
N PHE A 85 1.65 -6.34 -11.34
CA PHE A 85 2.93 -6.96 -11.04
C PHE A 85 4.01 -5.88 -10.95
N HIS A 86 4.84 -5.97 -9.91
CA HIS A 86 6.03 -5.15 -9.81
C HIS A 86 7.12 -5.72 -10.71
N ASN A 87 7.82 -4.85 -11.43
CA ASN A 87 8.94 -5.19 -12.31
C ASN A 87 10.27 -4.70 -11.74
N HIS A 88 10.32 -4.51 -10.43
CA HIS A 88 11.48 -4.06 -9.68
C HIS A 88 11.42 -4.62 -8.25
N GLU A 89 12.57 -4.67 -7.62
CA GLU A 89 12.68 -5.00 -6.20
C GLU A 89 11.98 -3.96 -5.31
N PRO A 90 11.47 -4.36 -4.13
CA PRO A 90 10.93 -3.44 -3.15
C PRO A 90 11.92 -2.31 -2.80
N PRO A 91 11.48 -1.04 -2.74
CA PRO A 91 12.34 0.03 -2.26
C PRO A 91 12.57 -0.10 -0.75
N VAL A 92 13.78 0.18 -0.28
CA VAL A 92 14.12 0.11 1.13
C VAL A 92 13.94 1.49 1.79
N TYR A 93 13.40 1.48 3.01
CA TYR A 93 13.19 2.66 3.82
C TYR A 93 13.82 2.46 5.19
N MET A 94 14.49 3.49 5.69
CA MET A 94 15.06 3.56 7.03
C MET A 94 14.21 4.50 7.87
N GLU A 95 13.73 4.03 9.02
CA GLU A 95 13.04 4.87 9.99
C GLU A 95 14.07 5.73 10.73
N MET A 96 13.92 7.05 10.62
CA MET A 96 14.82 8.04 11.24
C MET A 96 14.29 8.53 12.59
N ALA A 97 12.97 8.53 12.74
CA ALA A 97 12.22 8.82 13.96
C ALA A 97 10.85 8.14 13.84
N PRO A 98 10.08 7.93 14.93
CA PRO A 98 8.79 7.25 14.87
C PRO A 98 7.86 7.83 13.79
N GLY A 99 7.55 7.04 12.77
CA GLY A 99 6.71 7.44 11.64
C GLY A 99 7.38 8.29 10.55
N GLN A 100 8.68 8.60 10.67
CA GLN A 100 9.46 9.40 9.71
C GLN A 100 10.56 8.57 9.04
N TYR A 101 10.53 8.52 7.71
CA TYR A 101 11.33 7.59 6.92
C TYR A 101 12.22 8.30 5.90
N MET A 102 13.40 7.73 5.66
CA MET A 102 14.27 8.08 4.54
C MET A 102 14.33 6.90 3.57
N LYS A 103 14.19 7.17 2.27
CA LYS A 103 14.43 6.17 1.23
C LYS A 103 15.93 6.04 1.02
N ILE A 104 16.44 4.80 1.02
CA ILE A 104 17.85 4.49 0.78
C ILE A 104 18.10 3.93 -0.63
#